data_AF-X1QCF8-F1
#
_entry.id   AF-X1QCF8-F1
#
_cell.length_a   1.000
_cell.length_b   1.000
_cell.length_c   1.000
_cell.angle_alpha   90.00
_cell.angle_beta   90.00
_cell.angle_gamma   90.00
#
_symmetry.space_group_name_H-M   'P 1'
#
loop_
_entity.id
_entity.type
_entity.pdbx_description
1 polymer ?
#
loop_
_entity_poly.entity_id
_entity_poly.type
_entity_poly.pdbx_seq_one_letter_code
_entity_poly.pdbx_strand_id
1 'polypeptide(L)' 'IDTQALKGRRHIEAAKQVIRGGAKTIQLRDKLQNKKELLPIAQQLKNLCADHGVLFIINDYLDL' A
#
# COMPACT_ATOMS: atom_id res chain seq x y z
N ILE A 1 0.14 5.60 -0.24
CA ILE A 1 0.51 5.04 -1.55
C ILE A 1 -0.67 5.24 -2.47
N ASP A 2 -0.55 6.22 -3.35
CA ASP A 2 -1.55 6.53 -4.38
C ASP A 2 -1.03 5.99 -5.72
N THR A 3 -1.77 5.07 -6.33
CA THR A 3 -1.38 4.38 -7.57
C THR A 3 -1.07 5.37 -8.71
N GLN A 4 -1.84 6.46 -8.83
CA GLN A 4 -1.63 7.45 -9.89
C GLN A 4 -0.35 8.27 -9.64
N ALA A 5 -0.05 8.58 -8.38
CA ALA A 5 1.17 9.28 -8.01
C ALA A 5 2.45 8.44 -8.19
N LEU A 6 2.32 7.10 -8.27
CA LEU A 6 3.46 6.22 -8.50
C LEU A 6 4.02 6.29 -9.92
N LYS A 7 3.24 6.76 -10.91
CA LYS A 7 3.66 6.89 -12.33
C LYS A 7 4.38 5.64 -12.86
N GLY A 8 3.84 4.46 -12.56
CA GLY A 8 4.41 3.16 -13.00
C GLY A 8 5.42 2.52 -12.03
N ARG A 9 5.79 3.19 -10.92
CA ARG A 9 6.56 2.54 -9.86
C ARG A 9 5.73 1.48 -9.15
N ARG A 10 6.39 0.42 -8.68
CA ARG A 10 5.74 -0.64 -7.88
C ARG A 10 5.40 -0.13 -6.49
N HIS A 11 4.19 -0.42 -6.02
CA HIS A 11 3.70 -0.03 -4.69
C HIS A 11 4.63 -0.49 -3.56
N ILE A 12 5.10 -1.74 -3.65
CA ILE A 12 5.96 -2.35 -2.63
C ILE A 12 7.29 -1.63 -2.48
N GLU A 13 7.89 -1.17 -3.60
CA GLU A 13 9.17 -0.47 -3.55
C GLU A 13 9.02 0.94 -3.00
N ALA A 14 7.95 1.64 -3.37
CA ALA A 14 7.61 2.93 -2.76
C ALA A 14 7.37 2.79 -1.25
N ALA A 15 6.62 1.77 -0.83
CA ALA A 15 6.36 1.51 0.59
C ALA A 15 7.66 1.22 1.36
N LYS A 16 8.56 0.38 0.82
CA LYS A 16 9.88 0.13 1.44
C LYS A 16 10.67 1.40 1.66
N GLN A 17 10.73 2.29 0.66
CA GLN A 17 11.45 3.56 0.77
C GLN A 17 10.84 4.48 1.84
N VAL A 18 9.51 4.57 1.86
CA VAL A 18 8.78 5.41 2.83
C VAL A 18 8.93 4.88 4.26
N ILE A 19 8.89 3.56 4.45
CA ILE A 19 9.15 2.92 5.75
C ILE A 19 10.59 3.16 6.22
N ARG A 20 11.58 3.01 5.32
CA ARG A 20 12.99 3.33 5.62
C ARG A 20 13.18 4.80 5.98
N GLY A 21 12.38 5.69 5.40
CA GLY A 21 12.32 7.11 5.76
C GLY A 21 11.67 7.40 7.12
N GLY A 22 11.24 6.38 7.87
CA GLY A 22 10.70 6.52 9.22
C GLY A 22 9.18 6.62 9.30
N ALA A 23 8.46 6.43 8.19
CA ALA A 23 7.00 6.45 8.21
C ALA A 23 6.43 5.37 9.15
N LYS A 24 5.46 5.77 9.97
CA LYS A 24 4.77 4.88 10.93
C LYS A 24 3.40 4.42 10.46
N THR A 25 2.93 4.97 9.35
CA THR A 25 1.65 4.62 8.74
C THR A 25 1.76 4.63 7.22
N ILE A 26 1.17 3.63 6.59
CA ILE A 26 1.04 3.50 5.14
C ILE A 26 -0.45 3.33 4.85
N GLN A 27 -0.99 4.19 3.99
CA GLN A 27 -2.34 4.04 3.45
C GLN A 27 -2.25 3.59 1.99
N LEU A 28 -3.00 2.57 1.57
CA LEU A 28 -3.24 2.26 0.15
C LEU A 28 -4.51 2.97 -0.31
N ARG A 29 -4.40 3.76 -1.37
CA ARG A 29 -5.52 4.45 -2.02
C ARG A 29 -5.46 4.19 -3.51
N ASP A 30 -6.43 3.44 -4.00
CA ASP A 30 -6.62 3.19 -5.43
C ASP A 30 -8.09 3.42 -5.80
N LYS A 31 -8.32 4.27 -6.81
CA LYS A 31 -9.67 4.62 -7.31
C LYS A 31 -9.96 4.02 -8.69
N LEU A 32 -9.00 3.31 -9.28
CA LEU A 32 -9.02 2.92 -10.69
C LEU A 32 -8.93 1.40 -10.86
N GLN A 33 -8.13 0.72 -10.06
CA GLN A 33 -7.97 -0.73 -10.15
C GLN A 33 -9.19 -1.47 -9.61
N ASN A 34 -9.53 -2.59 -10.23
CA ASN A 34 -10.56 -3.48 -9.72
C ASN A 34 -10.03 -4.28 -8.50
N LYS A 35 -10.94 -4.82 -7.68
CA LYS A 35 -10.58 -5.56 -6.46
C LYS A 35 -9.63 -6.74 -6.70
N LYS A 36 -9.73 -7.43 -7.84
CA LYS A 36 -8.89 -8.60 -8.14
C LYS A 36 -7.42 -8.21 -8.32
N GLU A 37 -7.16 -7.04 -8.89
CA GLU A 37 -5.80 -6.50 -9.04
C GLU A 37 -5.28 -5.88 -7.74
N LEU A 38 -6.17 -5.26 -6.97
CA LEU A 38 -5.81 -4.55 -5.74
C LEU A 38 -5.49 -5.49 -4.57
N LEU A 39 -6.20 -6.62 -4.46
CA LEU A 39 -6.06 -7.55 -3.33
C LEU A 39 -4.62 -8.09 -3.17
N PRO A 40 -3.93 -8.59 -4.22
CA PRO A 40 -2.53 -9.01 -4.10
C PRO A 40 -1.60 -7.88 -3.63
N ILE A 41 -1.82 -6.66 -4.12
CA ILE A 41 -1.02 -5.48 -3.74
C ILE A 41 -1.25 -5.14 -2.27
N ALA A 42 -2.50 -5.10 -1.85
CA ALA A 42 -2.89 -4.85 -0.47
C ALA A 42 -2.27 -5.88 0.49
N GLN A 43 -2.30 -7.16 0.14
CA GLN A 43 -1.72 -8.22 0.96
C GLN A 43 -0.20 -8.09 1.09
N GLN A 44 0.49 -7.78 -0.01
CA GLN A 44 1.94 -7.54 0.02
C GLN A 44 2.31 -6.34 0.90
N LEU A 45 1.55 -5.24 0.79
CA LEU A 45 1.77 -4.05 1.61
C LEU A 45 1.46 -4.31 3.08
N LYS A 46 0.38 -5.03 3.38
CA LYS A 46 0.02 -5.43 4.75
C LYS A 46 1.14 -6.24 5.41
N ASN A 47 1.68 -7.24 4.71
CA ASN A 47 2.78 -8.06 5.22
C ASN A 47 4.02 -7.20 5.47
N LEU A 48 4.41 -6.37 4.50
CA LEU A 48 5.56 -5.47 4.65
C LEU A 48 5.40 -4.53 5.86
N CYS A 49 4.22 -3.96 6.04
CA CYS A 49 3.95 -3.05 7.15
C CYS A 49 3.98 -3.78 8.49
N ALA A 50 3.40 -4.99 8.57
CA ALA A 50 3.44 -5.83 9.77
C ALA A 50 4.87 -6.18 10.18
N ASP A 51 5.72 -6.56 9.22
CA ASP A 51 7.12 -6.89 9.45
C ASP A 51 7.93 -5.72 10.02
N HIS A 52 7.48 -4.48 9.81
CA HIS A 52 8.17 -3.25 10.22
C HIS A 52 7.46 -2.49 11.36
N GLY A 53 6.38 -3.04 11.93
CA GLY A 53 5.58 -2.37 12.96
C GLY A 53 4.94 -1.08 12.49
N VAL A 54 4.57 -1.01 11.21
CA VAL A 54 3.95 0.15 10.56
C VAL A 54 2.45 -0.10 10.44
N LEU A 55 1.63 0.89 10.79
CA LEU A 55 0.18 0.80 10.62
C LEU A 55 -0.18 0.80 9.14
N PHE A 56 -0.99 -0.18 8.71
CA PHE A 56 -1.49 -0.26 7.36
C PHE A 56 -3.00 0.03 7.30
N ILE A 57 -3.41 0.88 6.36
CA ILE A 57 -4.80 1.28 6.14
C ILE A 57 -5.14 1.13 4.65
N ILE A 58 -6.31 0.60 4.32
CA ILE A 58 -6.85 0.60 2.96
C ILE A 58 -8.05 1.54 2.93
N ASN A 59 -8.10 2.44 1.95
CA ASN A 59 -9.25 3.33 1.76
C ASN A 59 -10.25 2.74 0.74
N ASP A 60 -11.53 3.12 0.86
CA ASP A 60 -12.62 2.90 -0.10
C ASP A 60 -13.08 1.43 -0.33
N TYR A 61 -12.50 0.46 0.38
CA TYR A 61 -12.90 -0.95 0.33
C TYR A 61 -13.01 -1.53 1.74
N LEU A 62 -14.22 -1.54 2.29
CA LEU A 62 -14.50 -2.04 3.64
C LEU A 62 -14.37 -3.58 3.74
N ASP A 63 -14.53 -4.27 2.61
CA ASP A 63 -14.55 -5.73 2.52
C ASP A 63 -13.19 -6.37 2.17
N LEU A 64 -12.12 -5.55 2.13
CA LEU A 64 -10.74 -5.96 1.81
C LEU A 64 -9.84 -6.08 3.05
#